data_AF-A0A7W1ISD8-F1
#
_entry.id   AF-A0A7W1ISD8-F1
#
_cell.length_a   1.000
_cell.length_b   1.000
_cell.length_c   1.000
_cell.angle_alpha   90.00
_cell.angle_beta   90.00
_cell.angle_gamma   90.00
#
_symmetry.space_group_name_H-M   'P 1'
#
loop_
_entity.id
_entity.type
_entity.pdbx_description
1 polymer ?
#
loop_
_entity_poly.entity_id
_entity_poly.type
_entity_poly.pdbx_seq_one_letter_code
_entity_poly.pdbx_strand_id
1 'polypeptide(L)'
;MDDEALDPMEPEEPIELGPHERADIAADLEDLGSMRSIFSPQGVKGVVIECDDCGANHFYEWELLRDNLDHMLRTGEPRMHEPAFQVNEDEYVDWDYAKGYVDALADSGLQPGRLIEVTQCPWCETPAEHFFQFCPRCGRALGAVRLYSELLDRGIPEREARALLVRAGYEPF
;
A
#
# COMPACT_ATOMS: atom_id res chain seq x y z
N MET A 1 -39.40 -34.99 32.49
CA MET A 1 -39.66 -33.67 31.89
C MET A 1 -38.93 -32.72 32.79
N ASP A 2 -37.66 -32.49 32.50
CA ASP A 2 -36.88 -31.43 33.13
C ASP A 2 -36.33 -30.62 31.96
N ASP A 3 -37.12 -29.58 31.64
CA ASP A 3 -36.86 -28.60 30.61
C ASP A 3 -36.02 -27.50 31.29
N GLU A 4 -34.70 -27.68 31.26
CA GLU A 4 -33.75 -26.70 31.78
C GLU A 4 -33.65 -25.58 30.74
N ALA A 5 -34.48 -24.55 30.95
CA ALA A 5 -34.54 -23.38 30.09
C ALA A 5 -33.16 -22.72 30.01
N LEU A 6 -32.57 -22.75 28.81
CA LEU A 6 -31.41 -21.96 28.44
C LEU A 6 -31.71 -20.48 28.72
N ASP A 7 -30.93 -19.89 29.62
CA ASP A 7 -30.96 -18.45 29.88
C ASP A 7 -30.69 -17.70 28.56
N PRO A 8 -31.56 -16.78 28.11
CA PRO A 8 -31.31 -16.01 26.91
C PRO A 8 -30.06 -15.17 27.15
N MET A 9 -28.99 -15.41 26.38
CA MET A 9 -27.81 -14.54 26.37
C MET A 9 -28.27 -13.09 26.22
N GLU A 10 -28.09 -12.29 27.26
CA GLU A 10 -28.30 -10.84 27.18
C GLU A 10 -27.39 -10.30 26.06
N PRO A 11 -27.90 -9.43 25.17
CA PRO A 11 -27.04 -8.81 24.17
C PRO A 11 -25.95 -8.02 24.91
N GLU A 12 -24.68 -8.40 24.73
CA GLU A 12 -23.54 -7.64 25.24
C GLU A 12 -23.70 -6.18 24.80
N GLU A 13 -23.69 -5.26 25.76
CA GLU A 13 -23.75 -3.83 25.43
C GLU A 13 -22.50 -3.46 24.63
N PRO A 14 -22.63 -2.68 23.54
CA PRO A 14 -21.49 -2.28 22.73
C PRO A 14 -20.41 -1.63 23.60
N ILE A 15 -19.19 -2.16 23.54
CA ILE A 15 -18.06 -1.59 24.26
C ILE A 15 -17.74 -0.24 23.60
N GLU A 16 -17.99 0.88 24.29
CA GLU A 16 -17.61 2.19 23.79
C GLU A 16 -16.07 2.29 23.71
N LEU A 17 -15.54 2.45 22.49
CA LEU A 17 -14.11 2.64 22.29
C LEU A 17 -13.60 3.87 23.03
N GLY A 18 -12.53 3.69 23.79
CA GLY A 18 -11.84 4.79 24.45
C GLY A 18 -11.20 5.76 23.44
N PRO A 19 -10.91 7.02 23.83
CA PRO A 19 -10.31 8.00 22.92
C PRO A 19 -8.98 7.56 22.29
N HIS A 20 -8.18 6.78 23.02
CA HIS A 20 -6.90 6.25 22.53
C HIS A 20 -7.12 5.17 21.47
N GLU A 21 -7.96 4.18 21.77
CA GLU A 21 -8.29 3.09 20.86
C GLU A 21 -8.89 3.60 19.54
N ARG A 22 -9.76 4.63 19.60
CA ARG A 22 -10.26 5.30 18.40
C ARG A 22 -9.16 5.95 17.58
N ALA A 23 -8.14 6.53 18.22
CA ALA A 23 -7.02 7.15 17.55
C ALA A 23 -6.11 6.11 16.90
N ASP A 24 -5.88 4.98 17.58
CA ASP A 24 -5.09 3.86 17.06
C ASP A 24 -5.74 3.27 15.81
N ILE A 25 -7.05 3.00 15.85
CA ILE A 25 -7.82 2.50 14.68
C ILE A 25 -7.79 3.50 13.52
N ALA A 26 -7.85 4.80 13.81
CA ALA A 26 -7.77 5.83 12.79
C ALA A 26 -6.39 5.89 12.13
N ALA A 27 -5.32 5.67 12.91
CA ALA A 27 -3.96 5.55 12.38
C ALA A 27 -3.80 4.30 11.51
N ASP A 28 -4.35 3.15 11.93
CA ASP A 28 -4.33 1.93 11.13
C ASP A 28 -5.07 2.08 9.79
N LEU A 29 -6.16 2.85 9.76
CA LEU A 29 -6.85 3.21 8.51
C LEU A 29 -5.98 4.05 7.57
N GLU A 30 -5.20 4.98 8.12
CA GLU A 30 -4.27 5.82 7.34
C GLU A 30 -3.11 4.97 6.77
N ASP A 31 -2.53 4.11 7.61
CA ASP A 31 -1.48 3.18 7.22
C ASP A 31 -1.99 2.23 6.12
N LEU A 32 -3.17 1.65 6.30
CA LEU A 32 -3.80 0.76 5.32
C LEU A 32 -4.01 1.46 3.96
N GLY A 33 -4.45 2.72 3.98
CA GLY A 33 -4.61 3.51 2.75
C GLY A 33 -3.27 3.73 2.04
N SER A 34 -2.22 4.05 2.80
CA SER A 34 -0.87 4.25 2.27
C SER A 34 -0.29 2.96 1.69
N MET A 35 -0.39 1.85 2.43
CA MET A 35 0.03 0.52 1.98
C MET A 35 -0.69 0.10 0.69
N ARG A 36 -2.02 0.22 0.65
CA ARG A 36 -2.82 -0.10 -0.54
C ARG A 36 -2.35 0.69 -1.77
N SER A 37 -2.05 1.98 -1.61
CA SER A 37 -1.59 2.83 -2.72
C SER A 37 -0.25 2.38 -3.32
N ILE A 38 0.62 1.78 -2.52
CA ILE A 38 1.95 1.30 -2.92
C ILE A 38 1.86 -0.11 -3.51
N PHE A 39 1.16 -1.02 -2.83
CA PHE A 39 1.23 -2.46 -3.11
C PHE A 39 0.16 -2.93 -4.10
N SER A 40 -1.01 -2.29 -4.14
CA SER A 40 -2.08 -2.68 -5.07
C SER A 40 -1.66 -2.60 -6.56
N PRO A 41 -0.93 -1.55 -7.03
CA PRO A 41 -0.42 -1.51 -8.40
C PRO A 41 0.58 -2.63 -8.75
N GLN A 42 1.17 -3.27 -7.74
CA GLN A 42 2.10 -4.39 -7.90
C GLN A 42 1.40 -5.75 -7.92
N GLY A 43 0.06 -5.78 -7.80
CA GLY A 43 -0.75 -6.99 -7.83
C GLY A 43 -1.08 -7.58 -6.45
N VAL A 44 -0.65 -6.93 -5.36
CA VAL A 44 -0.98 -7.37 -4.00
C VAL A 44 -2.45 -7.08 -3.70
N LYS A 45 -3.17 -8.08 -3.19
CA LYS A 45 -4.62 -8.04 -2.92
C LYS A 45 -4.98 -7.53 -1.53
N GLY A 46 -4.03 -7.57 -0.60
CA GLY A 46 -4.28 -7.27 0.79
C GLY A 46 -3.08 -7.47 1.70
N VAL A 47 -3.36 -7.57 3.00
CA VAL A 47 -2.36 -7.82 4.04
C VAL A 47 -2.54 -9.18 4.69
N VAL A 48 -1.45 -9.72 5.22
CA VAL A 48 -1.46 -10.78 6.22
C VAL A 48 -1.08 -10.19 7.57
N ILE A 49 -1.84 -10.54 8.60
CA ILE A 49 -1.62 -10.14 9.99
C ILE A 49 -1.45 -11.41 10.82
N GLU A 50 -0.32 -11.55 11.50
CA GLU A 50 -0.14 -12.59 12.50
C GLU A 50 -0.92 -12.20 13.76
N CYS A 51 -1.87 -13.03 14.17
CA CYS A 51 -2.67 -12.77 15.36
C CYS A 51 -2.10 -13.54 16.56
N ASP A 52 -1.59 -12.81 17.54
CA ASP A 52 -1.01 -13.37 18.77
C ASP A 52 -2.01 -14.21 19.58
N ASP A 53 -3.29 -13.86 19.54
CA ASP A 53 -4.34 -14.54 20.33
C ASP A 53 -4.68 -15.94 19.78
N CYS A 54 -4.74 -16.08 18.46
CA CYS A 54 -5.10 -17.35 17.82
C CYS A 54 -3.87 -18.13 17.30
N GLY A 55 -2.71 -17.48 17.21
CA GLY A 55 -1.47 -18.05 16.68
C GLY A 55 -1.53 -18.39 15.19
N ALA A 56 -2.35 -17.69 14.42
CA ALA A 56 -2.55 -17.94 12.99
C ALA A 56 -2.50 -16.64 12.16
N ASN A 57 -2.17 -16.80 10.88
CA ASN A 57 -2.14 -15.73 9.91
C ASN A 57 -3.54 -15.42 9.38
N HIS A 58 -3.96 -14.16 9.51
CA HIS A 58 -5.22 -13.65 9.00
C HIS A 58 -4.98 -12.87 7.71
N PHE A 59 -5.60 -13.32 6.63
CA PHE A 59 -5.50 -12.68 5.32
C PHE A 59 -6.69 -11.78 5.09
N TYR A 60 -6.42 -10.49 4.88
CA TYR A 60 -7.44 -9.50 4.60
C TYR A 60 -7.19 -8.83 3.26
N GLU A 61 -8.17 -8.91 2.36
CA GLU A 61 -8.20 -8.01 1.20
C GLU A 61 -8.32 -6.55 1.64
N TRP A 62 -7.79 -5.63 0.84
CA TRP A 62 -7.72 -4.20 1.18
C TRP A 62 -9.06 -3.61 1.64
N GLU A 63 -10.13 -3.86 0.88
CA GLU A 63 -11.46 -3.31 1.20
C GLU A 63 -12.10 -4.02 2.40
N LEU A 64 -11.81 -5.31 2.59
CA LEU A 64 -12.32 -6.07 3.72
C LEU A 64 -11.76 -5.54 5.04
N LEU A 65 -10.45 -5.31 5.12
CA LEU A 65 -9.84 -4.74 6.33
C LEU A 65 -10.31 -3.31 6.57
N ARG A 66 -10.38 -2.49 5.51
CA ARG A 66 -10.87 -1.10 5.62
C ARG A 66 -12.29 -1.08 6.20
N ASP A 67 -13.19 -1.88 5.63
CA ASP A 67 -14.58 -1.94 6.10
C ASP A 67 -14.68 -2.47 7.54
N ASN A 68 -13.79 -3.36 7.97
CA ASN A 68 -13.71 -3.84 9.35
C ASN A 68 -13.27 -2.74 10.32
N LEU A 69 -12.17 -2.02 10.01
CA LEU A 69 -11.69 -0.90 10.82
C LEU A 69 -12.72 0.24 10.88
N ASP A 70 -13.34 0.58 9.74
CA ASP A 70 -14.44 1.56 9.66
C ASP A 70 -15.66 1.13 10.48
N HIS A 71 -15.95 -0.17 10.55
CA HIS A 71 -17.02 -0.69 11.39
C HIS A 71 -16.65 -0.56 12.87
N MET A 72 -15.47 -1.03 13.26
CA MET A 72 -14.98 -0.97 14.63
C MET A 72 -14.96 0.48 15.14
N LEU A 73 -14.51 1.45 14.33
CA LEU A 73 -14.54 2.87 14.70
C LEU A 73 -15.95 3.43 14.98
N ARG A 74 -16.98 2.84 14.35
CA ARG A 74 -18.40 3.22 14.50
C ARG A 74 -19.11 2.47 15.62
N THR A 75 -18.85 1.18 15.79
CA THR A 75 -19.63 0.30 16.68
C THR A 75 -18.87 -0.16 17.92
N GLY A 76 -17.54 -0.05 17.90
CA GLY A 76 -16.65 -0.58 18.92
C GLY A 76 -16.39 -2.08 18.86
N GLU A 77 -16.92 -2.75 17.83
CA GLU A 77 -16.82 -4.20 17.69
C GLU A 77 -16.17 -4.58 16.35
N PRO A 78 -15.25 -5.56 16.33
CA PRO A 78 -14.71 -6.10 15.10
C PRO A 78 -15.77 -6.94 14.37
N ARG A 79 -15.77 -6.89 13.03
CA ARG A 79 -16.57 -7.84 12.25
C ARG A 79 -15.82 -9.16 12.10
N MET A 80 -16.48 -10.25 12.49
CA MET A 80 -16.07 -11.56 12.02
C MET A 80 -16.30 -11.64 10.50
N HIS A 81 -15.25 -12.06 9.80
CA HIS A 81 -15.32 -12.49 8.42
C HIS A 81 -14.99 -13.98 8.37
N GLU A 82 -15.48 -14.65 7.34
CA GLU A 82 -15.10 -16.04 7.12
C GLU A 82 -13.63 -16.12 6.66
N PRO A 83 -12.89 -17.17 7.07
CA PRO A 83 -11.55 -17.40 6.56
C PRO A 83 -11.57 -17.55 5.03
N ALA A 84 -10.59 -16.94 4.37
CA ALA A 84 -10.48 -17.06 2.93
C ALA A 84 -10.16 -18.51 2.51
N PHE A 85 -10.86 -19.02 1.50
CA PHE A 85 -10.71 -20.38 1.00
C PHE A 85 -9.58 -20.46 -0.03
N GLN A 86 -8.61 -21.37 0.17
CA GLN A 86 -7.46 -21.57 -0.73
C GLN A 86 -6.67 -20.27 -1.01
N VAL A 87 -6.28 -19.58 0.06
CA VAL A 87 -5.44 -18.37 -0.07
C VAL A 87 -4.11 -18.70 -0.76
N ASN A 88 -3.75 -17.89 -1.75
CA ASN A 88 -2.38 -17.83 -2.24
C ASN A 88 -1.64 -16.75 -1.45
N GLU A 89 -0.75 -17.17 -0.55
CA GLU A 89 -0.05 -16.27 0.38
C GLU A 89 0.81 -15.22 -0.35
N ASP A 90 1.34 -15.57 -1.54
CA ASP A 90 2.17 -14.68 -2.37
C ASP A 90 1.38 -13.47 -2.92
N GLU A 91 0.04 -13.46 -2.80
CA GLU A 91 -0.80 -12.34 -3.21
C GLU A 91 -1.03 -11.31 -2.09
N TYR A 92 -0.46 -11.54 -0.91
CA TYR A 92 -0.61 -10.68 0.28
C TYR A 92 0.75 -10.20 0.77
N VAL A 93 0.76 -9.07 1.45
CA VAL A 93 1.97 -8.52 2.08
C VAL A 93 1.83 -8.55 3.60
N ASP A 94 2.93 -8.85 4.29
CA ASP A 94 2.97 -8.76 5.74
C ASP A 94 2.72 -7.31 6.22
N TRP A 95 1.85 -7.16 7.21
CA TRP A 95 1.43 -5.84 7.72
C TRP A 95 2.61 -5.02 8.25
N ASP A 96 3.44 -5.60 9.12
CA ASP A 96 4.54 -4.88 9.75
C ASP A 96 5.61 -4.51 8.72
N TYR A 97 5.90 -5.42 7.79
CA TYR A 97 6.77 -5.12 6.66
C TYR A 97 6.23 -3.96 5.81
N ALA A 98 4.96 -4.01 5.43
CA ALA A 98 4.36 -3.00 4.56
C ALA A 98 4.31 -1.63 5.23
N LYS A 99 3.99 -1.58 6.53
CA LYS A 99 4.03 -0.36 7.35
C LYS A 99 5.45 0.21 7.43
N GLY A 100 6.45 -0.62 7.78
CA GLY A 100 7.84 -0.19 7.81
C GLY A 100 8.37 0.30 6.44
N TYR A 101 7.89 -0.30 5.35
CA TYR A 101 8.21 0.16 4.00
C TYR A 101 7.61 1.55 3.70
N VAL A 102 6.35 1.80 4.07
CA VAL A 102 5.70 3.11 3.94
C VAL A 102 6.44 4.16 4.76
N ASP A 103 6.77 3.87 6.01
CA ASP A 103 7.50 4.77 6.91
C ASP A 103 8.86 5.17 6.30
N ALA A 104 9.62 4.20 5.78
CA ALA A 104 10.90 4.47 5.14
C ALA A 104 10.76 5.36 3.88
N LEU A 105 9.70 5.17 3.08
CA LEU A 105 9.41 6.03 1.94
C LEU A 105 9.10 7.46 2.37
N ALA A 106 8.28 7.63 3.40
CA ALA A 106 7.96 8.93 3.97
C ALA A 106 9.22 9.65 4.48
N ASP A 107 10.06 8.97 5.26
CA ASP A 107 11.31 9.53 5.81
C ASP A 107 12.32 9.92 4.73
N SER A 108 12.37 9.17 3.63
CA SER A 108 13.25 9.47 2.48
C SER A 108 12.70 10.58 1.56
N GLY A 109 11.48 11.08 1.83
CA GLY A 109 10.82 12.08 1.00
C GLY A 109 10.41 11.56 -0.38
N LEU A 110 10.22 10.25 -0.51
CA LEU A 110 9.66 9.59 -1.68
C LEU A 110 8.17 9.41 -1.45
N GLN A 111 7.34 10.22 -2.11
CA GLN A 111 5.90 10.09 -1.97
C GLN A 111 5.37 8.94 -2.84
N PRO A 112 4.68 7.95 -2.25
CA PRO A 112 3.87 7.00 -3.00
C PRO A 112 2.89 7.74 -3.91
N GLY A 113 2.76 7.30 -5.16
CA GLY A 113 1.82 7.91 -6.12
C GLY A 113 2.33 9.15 -6.86
N ARG A 114 3.53 9.68 -6.56
CA ARG A 114 4.16 10.68 -7.43
C ARG A 114 4.74 9.99 -8.67
N LEU A 115 3.86 9.71 -9.62
CA LEU A 115 4.21 9.14 -10.91
C LEU A 115 4.70 10.24 -11.85
N ILE A 116 5.98 10.18 -12.21
CA ILE A 116 6.48 10.95 -13.35
C ILE A 116 6.08 10.17 -14.62
N GLU A 117 5.04 10.65 -15.28
CA GLU A 117 4.56 10.04 -16.53
C GLU A 117 5.52 10.29 -17.68
N VAL A 118 5.81 9.23 -18.44
CA VAL A 118 6.53 9.30 -19.71
C VAL A 118 5.61 8.67 -20.74
N THR A 119 4.87 9.51 -21.46
CA THR A 119 3.90 9.07 -22.47
C THR A 119 4.55 8.74 -23.81
N GLN A 120 5.80 9.20 -24.01
CA GLN A 120 6.56 8.99 -25.25
C GLN A 120 8.06 8.97 -24.97
N CYS A 121 8.78 8.09 -25.67
CA CYS A 121 10.24 8.04 -25.64
C CYS A 121 10.84 9.32 -26.26
N PRO A 122 11.65 10.11 -25.53
CA PRO A 122 12.17 11.38 -26.04
C PRO A 122 13.23 11.22 -27.15
N TRP A 123 13.71 10.00 -27.39
CA TRP A 123 14.75 9.74 -28.39
C TRP A 123 14.23 9.19 -29.72
N CYS A 124 13.18 8.37 -29.69
CA CYS A 124 12.65 7.73 -30.90
C CYS A 124 11.14 7.85 -31.05
N GLU A 125 10.52 8.67 -30.21
CA GLU A 125 9.12 9.08 -30.29
C GLU A 125 8.12 7.92 -30.16
N THR A 126 8.55 6.75 -29.71
CA THR A 126 7.65 5.62 -29.50
C THR A 126 6.76 5.88 -28.28
N PRO A 127 5.43 5.71 -28.39
CA PRO A 127 4.53 5.78 -27.26
C PRO A 127 4.98 4.84 -26.13
N ALA A 128 4.85 5.30 -24.90
CA ALA A 128 5.25 4.54 -23.72
C ALA A 128 4.10 4.49 -22.72
N GLU A 129 3.85 3.29 -22.21
CA GLU A 129 2.96 3.07 -21.07
C GLU A 129 3.69 3.39 -19.76
N HIS A 130 2.95 3.78 -18.74
CA HIS A 130 3.51 4.21 -17.45
C HIS A 130 4.40 3.14 -16.78
N PHE A 131 4.14 1.85 -17.03
CA PHE A 131 4.90 0.72 -16.48
C PHE A 131 6.14 0.33 -17.30
N PHE A 132 6.36 0.92 -18.48
CA PHE A 132 7.56 0.62 -19.27
C PHE A 132 8.83 1.14 -18.59
N GLN A 133 9.75 0.22 -18.30
CA GLN A 133 11.09 0.53 -17.78
C GLN A 133 12.07 0.92 -18.90
N PHE A 134 11.89 0.34 -20.10
CA PHE A 134 12.68 0.59 -21.29
C PHE A 134 11.77 0.90 -22.48
N CYS A 135 12.25 1.71 -23.42
CA CYS A 135 11.53 1.96 -24.66
C CYS A 135 11.44 0.66 -25.50
N PRO A 136 10.24 0.23 -25.94
CA PRO A 136 10.10 -1.02 -26.68
C PRO A 136 10.69 -0.97 -28.10
N ARG A 137 11.01 0.22 -28.62
CA ARG A 137 11.63 0.39 -29.94
C ARG A 137 13.15 0.51 -29.89
N CYS A 138 13.68 1.38 -29.02
CA CYS A 138 15.12 1.69 -29.00
C CYS A 138 15.87 1.12 -27.79
N GLY A 139 15.18 0.48 -26.84
CA GLY A 139 15.78 -0.17 -25.66
C GLY A 139 16.32 0.77 -24.59
N ARG A 140 16.23 2.10 -24.76
CA ARG A 140 16.73 3.07 -23.77
C ARG A 140 15.90 3.06 -22.49
N ALA A 141 16.55 3.24 -21.35
CA ALA A 141 15.89 3.30 -20.05
C ALA A 141 14.99 4.54 -19.93
N LEU A 142 13.70 4.34 -19.73
CA LEU A 142 12.74 5.40 -19.48
C LEU A 142 12.81 5.88 -18.02
N GLY A 143 13.36 5.06 -17.11
CA GLY A 143 13.65 5.46 -15.73
C GLY A 143 14.55 6.70 -15.64
N ALA A 144 15.54 6.85 -16.53
CA ALA A 144 16.39 8.04 -16.59
C ALA A 144 15.60 9.30 -16.94
N VAL A 145 14.58 9.19 -17.79
CA VAL A 145 13.67 10.29 -18.14
C VAL A 145 12.84 10.70 -16.93
N ARG A 146 12.33 9.72 -16.17
CA ARG A 146 11.58 9.98 -14.94
C ARG A 146 12.43 10.70 -13.90
N LEU A 147 13.66 10.21 -13.69
CA LEU A 147 14.63 10.85 -12.80
C LEU A 147 14.98 12.27 -13.25
N TYR A 148 15.19 12.47 -14.55
CA TYR A 148 15.48 13.81 -15.08
C TYR A 148 14.37 14.81 -14.75
N SER A 149 13.11 14.48 -15.06
CA SER A 149 11.98 15.35 -14.75
C SER A 149 11.84 15.59 -13.24
N GLU A 150 12.03 14.56 -12.43
CA GLU A 150 12.01 14.69 -10.97
C GLU A 150 13.08 15.67 -10.44
N LEU A 151 14.31 15.60 -10.98
CA LEU A 151 15.39 16.51 -10.60
C LEU A 151 15.05 17.95 -10.99
N LEU A 152 14.49 18.17 -12.19
CA LEU A 152 14.03 19.50 -12.62
C LEU A 152 12.93 20.05 -11.73
N ASP A 153 11.93 19.23 -11.38
CA ASP A 153 10.84 19.62 -10.50
C ASP A 153 11.33 20.01 -9.10
N ARG A 154 12.41 19.37 -8.63
CA ARG A 154 13.10 19.74 -7.37
C ARG A 154 14.00 20.98 -7.50
N GLY A 155 13.99 21.64 -8.66
CA GLY A 155 14.75 22.87 -8.91
C GLY A 155 16.21 22.65 -9.26
N ILE A 156 16.64 21.42 -9.56
CA ILE A 156 18.00 21.16 -10.02
C ILE A 156 18.16 21.67 -11.45
N PRO A 157 19.17 22.50 -11.76
CA PRO A 157 19.37 23.01 -13.10
C PRO A 157 19.58 21.89 -14.13
N GLU A 158 19.02 22.05 -15.32
CA GLU A 158 19.10 21.05 -16.40
C GLU A 158 20.52 20.53 -16.66
N ARG A 159 21.51 21.43 -16.71
CA ARG A 159 22.91 21.04 -16.94
C ARG A 159 23.43 20.11 -15.83
N GLU A 160 23.05 20.38 -14.59
CA GLU A 160 23.45 19.58 -13.44
C GLU A 160 22.71 18.24 -13.41
N ALA A 161 21.39 18.24 -13.68
CA ALA A 161 20.59 17.02 -13.76
C ALA A 161 21.13 16.05 -14.83
N ARG A 162 21.42 16.54 -16.05
CA ARG A 162 22.05 15.74 -17.11
C ARG A 162 23.42 15.20 -16.67
N ALA A 163 24.24 16.03 -16.05
CA ALA A 163 25.56 15.62 -15.57
C ALA A 163 25.49 14.51 -14.50
N LEU A 164 24.50 14.57 -13.60
CA LEU A 164 24.25 13.52 -12.61
C LEU A 164 23.86 12.19 -13.27
N LEU A 165 22.94 12.24 -14.25
CA LEU A 165 22.48 11.04 -14.95
C LEU A 165 23.57 10.39 -15.80
N VAL A 166 24.39 11.18 -16.49
CA VAL A 166 25.56 10.70 -17.22
C VAL A 166 26.55 10.01 -16.28
N ARG A 167 26.88 10.62 -15.12
CA ARG A 167 27.76 10.00 -14.12
C ARG A 167 27.18 8.71 -13.53
N ALA A 168 25.86 8.61 -13.44
CA ALA A 168 25.15 7.41 -13.00
C ALA A 168 25.06 6.32 -14.09
N GLY A 169 25.58 6.57 -15.30
CA GLY A 169 25.64 5.61 -16.40
C GLY A 169 24.46 5.64 -17.36
N TYR A 170 23.59 6.64 -17.29
CA TYR A 170 22.43 6.79 -18.18
C TYR A 170 22.76 7.49 -19.51
N GLU A 171 23.82 7.09 -20.20
CA GLU A 171 24.19 7.71 -21.47
C GLU A 171 23.35 7.18 -22.66
N PRO A 172 22.98 8.04 -23.63
CA PRO A 172 23.14 9.49 -23.69
C PRO A 172 21.97 10.21 -22.98
N PHE A 173 22.32 11.19 -22.15
CA PHE A 173 21.39 12.13 -21.52
C PHE A 173 21.89 13.57 -21.65
#